data_AF-A0AAW9NDP7-F1
#
_entry.id   AF-A0AAW9NDP7-F1
#
_cell.length_a   1.000
_cell.length_b   1.000
_cell.length_c   1.000
_cell.angle_alpha   90.00
_cell.angle_beta   90.00
_cell.angle_gamma   90.00
#
_symmetry.space_group_name_H-M   'P 1'
#
loop_
_entity.id
_entity.type
_entity.pdbx_description
1 polymer ?
#
loop_
_entity_poly.entity_id
_entity_poly.type
_entity_poly.pdbx_seq_one_letter_code
_entity_poly.pdbx_strand_id
1 'polypeptide(L)'
;MDKTKQYAAMIGGVLGALLLFFQALGFEISWLNENTIAAFLNVLLAIVPLAFALYGIYKNQYLLTRKALNQEKALEKQGLK
;
A
#
# COMPACT_ATOMS: atom_id res chain seq x y z
N MET A 1 -15.17 -6.81 -5.27
CA MET A 1 -13.76 -6.51 -5.57
C MET A 1 -13.23 -5.60 -4.47
N ASP A 2 -12.07 -5.89 -3.90
CA ASP A 2 -11.43 -5.04 -2.87
C ASP A 2 -11.22 -3.62 -3.42
N LYS A 3 -11.50 -2.56 -2.62
CA LYS A 3 -11.30 -1.16 -3.03
C LYS A 3 -9.88 -0.89 -3.51
N THR A 4 -8.89 -1.56 -2.91
CA THR A 4 -7.49 -1.48 -3.34
C THR A 4 -7.30 -1.93 -4.77
N LYS A 5 -7.90 -3.08 -5.12
CA LYS A 5 -7.85 -3.62 -6.49
C LYS A 5 -8.60 -2.72 -7.47
N GLN A 6 -9.67 -2.06 -7.01
CA GLN A 6 -10.42 -1.11 -7.82
C GLN A 6 -9.57 0.13 -8.15
N TYR A 7 -8.91 0.74 -7.17
CA TYR A 7 -8.03 1.87 -7.42
C TYR A 7 -6.84 1.51 -8.31
N ALA A 8 -6.21 0.35 -8.08
CA ALA A 8 -5.15 -0.15 -8.95
C ALA A 8 -5.64 -0.34 -10.39
N ALA A 9 -6.82 -0.93 -10.59
CA ALA A 9 -7.41 -1.11 -11.91
C ALA A 9 -7.70 0.23 -12.61
N MET A 10 -8.19 1.25 -11.89
CA MET A 10 -8.41 2.58 -12.45
C MET A 10 -7.09 3.23 -12.91
N ILE A 11 -6.02 3.12 -12.10
CA ILE A 11 -4.68 3.61 -12.47
C ILE A 11 -4.18 2.87 -13.72
N GLY A 12 -4.36 1.55 -13.77
CA GLY A 12 -4.00 0.72 -14.93
C GLY A 12 -4.73 1.13 -16.20
N GLY A 13 -6.03 1.42 -16.09
CA GLY A 13 -6.83 1.93 -17.21
C GLY A 13 -6.32 3.26 -17.76
N VAL A 14 -5.93 4.20 -16.88
CA VAL A 14 -5.34 5.48 -17.29
C VAL A 14 -3.99 5.26 -17.99
N LEU A 15 -3.12 4.41 -17.43
CA LEU A 15 -1.82 4.12 -18.05
C LEU A 15 -1.96 3.42 -19.40
N GLY A 16 -2.92 2.51 -19.54
CA GLY A 16 -3.23 1.87 -20.82
C GLY A 16 -3.77 2.86 -21.85
N ALA A 17 -4.66 3.77 -21.45
CA ALA A 17 -5.15 4.83 -22.34
C ALA A 17 -4.02 5.78 -22.79
N LEU A 18 -3.10 6.14 -21.89
CA LEU A 18 -1.93 6.93 -22.23
C LEU A 18 -1.01 6.20 -23.21
N LEU A 19 -0.76 4.90 -23.01
CA LEU A 19 0.00 4.08 -23.95
C LEU A 19 -0.61 4.12 -25.36
N LEU A 20 -1.91 3.86 -25.46
CA LEU A 20 -2.63 3.90 -26.75
C LEU A 20 -2.57 5.28 -27.39
N PHE A 21 -2.69 6.35 -26.59
CA PHE A 21 -2.59 7.71 -27.08
C PHE A 21 -1.21 8.01 -27.68
N PHE A 22 -0.12 7.64 -27.00
CA PHE A 22 1.22 7.84 -27.52
C PHE A 22 1.50 7.02 -28.78
N GLN A 23 1.01 5.78 -28.84
CA GLN A 23 1.08 4.96 -30.04
C GLN A 23 0.33 5.61 -31.21
N ALA A 24 -0.86 6.17 -30.96
CA ALA A 24 -1.63 6.89 -31.99
C ALA A 24 -0.92 8.14 -32.51
N LEU A 25 -0.07 8.78 -31.69
CA LEU A 25 0.81 9.88 -32.09
C LEU A 25 2.08 9.41 -32.82
N GLY A 26 2.32 8.11 -32.93
CA GLY A 26 3.54 7.54 -33.51
C GLY A 26 4.75 7.55 -32.57
N PHE A 27 4.55 7.79 -31.27
CA PHE A 27 5.61 7.70 -30.27
C PHE A 27 5.69 6.28 -29.71
N GLU A 28 6.85 5.65 -29.84
CA GLU A 28 7.18 4.42 -29.12
C GLU A 28 7.99 4.75 -27.86
N ILE A 29 7.32 4.68 -26.71
CA ILE A 29 7.94 4.87 -25.41
C ILE A 29 8.40 3.51 -24.90
N SER A 30 9.70 3.22 -24.98
CA SER A 30 10.27 1.91 -24.63
C SER A 30 9.95 1.43 -23.20
N TRP A 31 9.80 2.36 -22.26
CA TRP A 31 9.51 2.08 -20.85
C TRP A 31 8.02 2.08 -20.51
N LEU A 32 7.13 2.53 -21.40
CA LEU A 32 5.68 2.50 -21.18
C LEU A 32 5.08 1.45 -22.11
N ASN A 33 4.83 0.28 -21.58
CA ASN A 33 4.26 -0.86 -22.30
C ASN A 33 3.45 -1.73 -21.33
N GLU A 34 2.72 -2.71 -21.87
CA GLU A 34 1.85 -3.60 -21.09
C GLU A 34 2.57 -4.27 -19.91
N ASN A 35 3.82 -4.75 -20.12
CA ASN A 35 4.59 -5.41 -19.08
C ASN A 35 4.94 -4.46 -17.93
N THR A 36 5.41 -3.26 -18.25
CA THR A 36 5.76 -2.25 -17.24
C THR A 36 4.54 -1.72 -16.50
N ILE A 37 3.40 -1.56 -17.18
CA ILE A 37 2.13 -1.18 -16.55
C ILE A 37 1.69 -2.28 -15.57
N ALA A 38 1.69 -3.55 -16.00
CA ALA A 38 1.34 -4.67 -15.14
C ALA A 38 2.26 -4.79 -13.92
N ALA A 39 3.58 -4.64 -14.12
CA ALA A 39 4.56 -4.64 -13.04
C ALA A 39 4.29 -3.50 -12.03
N PHE A 40 3.98 -2.30 -12.51
CA PHE A 40 3.64 -1.17 -11.65
C PHE A 40 2.35 -1.40 -10.85
N LEU A 41 1.33 -1.99 -11.46
CA LEU A 41 0.10 -2.37 -10.75
C LEU A 41 0.36 -3.37 -9.62
N ASN A 42 1.24 -4.35 -9.86
CA ASN A 42 1.63 -5.30 -8.81
C ASN A 42 2.33 -4.61 -7.64
N VAL A 43 3.15 -3.58 -7.89
CA VAL A 43 3.75 -2.76 -6.82
C VAL A 43 2.66 -2.07 -5.99
N LEU A 44 1.69 -1.42 -6.63
CA LEU A 44 0.58 -0.76 -5.92
C LEU A 44 -0.21 -1.74 -5.04
N LEU A 45 -0.48 -2.93 -5.56
CA LEU A 45 -1.18 -3.98 -4.82
C LEU A 45 -0.35 -4.51 -3.63
N ALA A 46 0.97 -4.59 -3.77
CA ALA A 46 1.88 -5.04 -2.72
C ALA A 46 2.13 -3.98 -1.63
N ILE A 47 2.04 -2.69 -1.96
CA ILE A 47 2.21 -1.59 -1.00
C ILE A 47 1.12 -1.62 0.09
N VAL A 48 -0.10 -2.01 -0.26
CA VAL A 48 -1.22 -2.00 0.71
C VAL A 48 -1.00 -2.94 1.89
N PRO A 49 -0.74 -4.25 1.71
CA PRO A 49 -0.46 -5.14 2.84
C PRO A 49 0.81 -4.71 3.60
N LEU A 50 1.82 -4.17 2.91
CA LEU A 50 3.02 -3.62 3.56
C LEU A 50 2.66 -2.43 4.47
N ALA A 51 1.85 -1.50 4.00
CA ALA A 51 1.41 -0.35 4.78
C ALA A 51 0.59 -0.77 6.01
N PHE A 52 -0.28 -1.78 5.86
CA PHE A 52 -1.00 -2.35 7.00
C PHE A 52 -0.07 -3.02 8.02
N ALA A 53 0.94 -3.76 7.56
CA ALA A 53 1.92 -4.38 8.45
C ALA A 53 2.72 -3.33 9.22
N LEU A 54 3.23 -2.30 8.52
CA LEU A 54 3.96 -1.19 9.15
C LEU A 54 3.09 -0.40 10.12
N TYR A 55 1.84 -0.11 9.76
CA TYR A 55 0.88 0.55 10.65
C TYR A 55 0.57 -0.31 11.88
N GLY A 56 0.42 -1.63 11.69
CA GLY A 56 0.25 -2.60 12.77
C GLY A 56 1.44 -2.59 13.72
N ILE A 57 2.67 -2.65 13.21
CA ILE A 57 3.91 -2.54 13.99
C ILE A 57 3.94 -1.22 14.75
N TYR A 58 3.76 -0.08 14.08
CA TYR A 58 3.77 1.24 14.72
C TYR A 58 2.79 1.34 15.90
N LYS A 59 1.59 0.78 15.75
CA LYS A 59 0.56 0.79 16.79
C LYS A 59 0.82 -0.22 17.91
N ASN A 60 1.36 -1.39 17.59
CA ASN A 60 1.68 -2.46 18.56
C ASN A 60 3.04 -2.28 19.25
N GLN A 61 3.91 -1.40 18.73
CA GLN A 61 5.20 -1.17 19.35
C GLN A 61 4.99 -0.48 20.71
N TYR A 62 5.29 -1.26 21.75
CA TYR A 62 5.13 -0.96 23.19
C TYR A 62 5.72 0.40 23.62
N LEU A 63 6.66 0.93 22.85
CA LEU A 63 7.40 2.16 23.12
C LEU A 63 6.67 3.45 22.71
N LEU A 64 5.69 3.41 21.79
CA LEU A 64 5.11 4.62 21.18
C LEU A 64 3.67 4.91 21.61
N THR A 65 2.86 3.90 21.94
CA THR A 65 1.46 4.14 22.31
C THR A 65 1.29 4.17 23.84
N ARG A 66 0.78 5.31 24.36
CA ARG A 66 0.43 5.49 25.79
C ARG A 66 -0.44 4.36 26.38
N LYS A 67 -1.13 3.59 25.53
CA LYS A 67 -1.93 2.42 25.93
C LYS A 67 -1.07 1.31 26.56
N ALA A 68 0.06 0.95 25.95
CA ALA A 68 0.93 -0.10 26.49
C ALA A 68 1.51 0.30 27.85
N LEU A 69 1.97 1.55 27.96
CA LEU A 69 2.47 2.12 29.21
C LEU A 69 1.39 2.17 30.31
N ASN A 70 0.15 2.56 29.95
CA ASN A 70 -0.97 2.58 30.89
C ASN A 70 -1.41 1.17 31.29
N GLN A 71 -1.29 0.19 30.39
CA GLN A 71 -1.59 -1.20 30.66
C GLN A 71 -0.54 -1.83 31.57
N GLU A 72 0.74 -1.50 31.38
CA GLU A 72 1.81 -1.90 32.31
C GLU A 72 1.59 -1.32 33.71
N LYS A 73 1.32 -0.02 33.81
CA LYS A 73 1.00 0.62 35.09
C LYS A 73 -0.26 0.07 35.75
N ALA A 74 -1.26 -0.33 34.97
CA ALA A 74 -2.48 -0.94 35.48
C ALA A 74 -2.21 -2.37 36.01
N LEU A 75 -1.38 -3.15 35.32
CA LEU A 75 -0.96 -4.48 35.74
C LEU A 75 -0.11 -4.44 37.02
N GLU A 76 0.82 -3.49 37.15
CA GLU A 76 1.57 -3.24 38.40
C GLU A 76 0.64 -2.87 39.55
N LYS A 77 -0.31 -1.95 39.33
CA LYS A 77 -1.29 -1.54 40.36
C LYS A 77 -2.21 -2.67 40.81
N GLN A 78 -2.44 -3.67 39.94
CA GLN A 78 -3.26 -4.84 40.24
C GLN A 78 -2.44 -6.01 40.82
N GLY A 79 -1.11 -5.88 40.94
CA GLY A 79 -0.23 -6.94 41.43
C GLY A 79 -0.16 -8.16 40.52
N LEU A 80 -0.48 -7.98 39.23
CA LEU A 80 -0.51 -9.04 38.20
C LEU A 80 0.78 -9.10 37.38
N LYS A 81 1.78 -8.29 37.75
CA LYS A 81 3.12 -8.21 37.18
C LYS A 81 4.11 -7.89 38.29
#